data_AF-Q2GQ43-F1
#
_entry.id   AF-Q2GQ43-F1
#
_cell.length_a   1.000
_cell.length_b   1.000
_cell.length_c   1.000
_cell.angle_alpha   90.00
_cell.angle_beta   90.00
_cell.angle_gamma   90.00
#
_symmetry.space_group_name_H-M   'P 1'
#
loop_
_entity.id
_entity.type
_entity.pdbx_description
1 polymer ?
#
loop_
_entity_poly.entity_id
_entity_poly.type
_entity_poly.pdbx_seq_one_letter_code
_entity_poly.pdbx_strand_id
1 'polypeptide(L)'
;MPPTVIFIRHAQAIHNVDKLYPKPCDTGTPATTLATEFPTFDFSALDPIYPDKTSPAGAAYQYSQGAVLARGRSALADLYKRPEDVVVVVSHSGFMRTAVVGRWFGNADYRVFDLGGCEGREGEGGLVEWELTRGRGGMGRSREEKVVVGEKLPEV
;
A
#
# COMPACT_ATOMS: atom_id res chain seq x y z
N MET A 1 20.01 -8.07 -6.05
CA MET A 1 18.69 -8.66 -6.39
C MET A 1 17.64 -7.78 -5.75
N PRO A 2 16.43 -7.64 -6.33
CA PRO A 2 15.35 -6.92 -5.67
C PRO A 2 14.96 -7.59 -4.33
N PRO A 3 14.45 -6.84 -3.33
CA PRO A 3 14.08 -7.42 -2.04
C PRO A 3 12.90 -8.38 -2.15
N THR A 4 12.83 -9.30 -1.20
CA THR A 4 11.56 -9.92 -0.81
C THR A 4 10.74 -8.91 -0.01
N VAL A 5 9.47 -8.76 -0.34
CA VAL A 5 8.56 -7.81 0.32
C VAL A 5 7.46 -8.54 1.08
N ILE A 6 7.30 -8.18 2.35
CA ILE A 6 6.22 -8.66 3.21
C ILE A 6 5.20 -7.54 3.36
N PHE A 7 4.06 -7.67 2.70
CA PHE A 7 2.94 -6.75 2.87
C PHE A 7 2.08 -7.18 4.05
N ILE A 8 1.80 -6.25 4.95
CA ILE A 8 0.97 -6.46 6.15
C ILE A 8 -0.14 -5.43 6.15
N ARG A 9 -1.37 -5.87 6.36
CA ARG A 9 -2.45 -4.92 6.70
C ARG A 9 -2.35 -4.58 8.17
N HIS A 10 -2.29 -3.29 8.52
CA HIS A 10 -2.35 -2.89 9.92
C HIS A 10 -3.62 -3.44 10.61
N ALA A 11 -3.53 -3.66 11.93
CA ALA A 11 -4.65 -4.13 12.73
C ALA A 11 -5.77 -3.08 12.84
N GLN A 12 -6.96 -3.53 13.20
CA GLN A 12 -8.14 -2.70 13.35
C GLN A 12 -7.89 -1.52 14.31
N ALA A 13 -8.22 -0.30 13.89
CA ALA A 13 -8.33 0.87 14.77
C ALA A 13 -9.78 1.38 14.77
N ILE A 14 -10.11 2.33 15.65
CA ILE A 14 -11.47 2.87 15.81
C ILE A 14 -12.09 3.33 14.48
N HIS A 15 -11.29 3.91 13.57
CA HIS A 15 -11.75 4.33 12.25
C HIS A 15 -12.28 3.18 11.37
N ASN A 16 -11.86 1.93 11.63
CA ASN A 16 -12.36 0.74 10.94
C ASN A 16 -13.72 0.26 11.47
N VAL A 17 -14.20 0.82 12.58
CA VAL A 17 -15.46 0.44 13.24
C VAL A 17 -16.56 1.47 13.00
N ASP A 18 -16.21 2.76 13.02
CA ASP A 18 -17.16 3.82 12.70
C ASP A 18 -17.60 3.75 11.23
N LYS A 19 -18.80 4.22 10.89
CA LYS A 19 -19.29 4.32 9.50
C LYS A 19 -19.10 5.70 8.87
N LEU A 20 -18.49 6.63 9.60
CA LEU A 20 -18.30 8.01 9.15
C LEU A 20 -17.21 8.08 8.08
N TYR A 21 -17.48 8.81 7.00
CA TYR A 21 -16.53 9.18 5.95
C TYR A 21 -16.45 10.72 5.87
N PRO A 22 -15.28 11.30 5.56
CA PRO A 22 -13.99 10.64 5.34
C PRO A 22 -13.44 10.00 6.63
N LYS A 23 -12.68 8.91 6.49
CA LYS A 23 -12.05 8.27 7.64
C LYS A 23 -10.91 9.15 8.16
N PRO A 24 -10.69 9.25 9.48
CA PRO A 24 -9.51 9.92 10.01
C PRO A 24 -8.18 9.36 9.44
N CYS A 25 -8.14 8.09 9.05
CA CYS A 25 -6.98 7.49 8.38
C CYS A 25 -6.79 7.93 6.91
N ASP A 26 -7.83 8.48 6.28
CA ASP A 26 -7.79 9.01 4.92
C ASP A 26 -7.44 10.52 4.89
N THR A 27 -7.41 11.17 6.04
CA THR A 27 -7.01 12.58 6.19
C THR A 27 -5.60 12.63 6.76
N GLY A 28 -4.64 13.16 6.00
CA GLY A 28 -3.27 13.32 6.51
C GLY A 28 -3.17 14.48 7.51
N THR A 29 -2.18 14.41 8.38
CA THR A 29 -1.86 15.47 9.36
C THR A 29 -0.75 16.35 8.80
N PRO A 30 -0.83 17.69 8.85
CA PRO A 30 0.24 18.55 8.35
C PRO A 30 1.62 18.20 8.93
N ALA A 31 2.66 18.31 8.09
CA ALA A 31 4.04 18.00 8.48
C ALA A 31 4.50 18.81 9.71
N THR A 32 4.06 20.06 9.84
CA THR A 32 4.36 20.93 10.98
C THR A 32 3.79 20.40 12.29
N THR A 33 2.57 19.85 12.26
CA THR A 33 1.94 19.19 13.40
C THR A 33 2.69 17.90 13.75
N LEU A 34 2.99 17.06 12.76
CA LEU A 34 3.75 15.82 12.97
C LEU A 34 5.15 16.07 13.53
N ALA A 35 5.87 17.09 13.04
CA ALA A 35 7.18 17.46 13.56
C ALA A 35 7.13 17.95 15.02
N THR A 36 5.99 18.51 15.44
CA THR A 36 5.78 18.91 16.84
C THR A 36 5.50 17.70 17.73
N GLU A 37 4.67 16.76 17.27
CA GLU A 37 4.31 15.55 18.02
C GLU A 37 5.44 14.52 18.06
N PHE A 38 6.22 14.42 16.98
CA PHE A 38 7.24 13.42 16.74
C PHE A 38 8.58 14.06 16.37
N PRO A 39 9.19 14.85 17.27
CA PRO A 39 10.36 15.68 16.96
C PRO A 39 11.63 14.90 16.62
N THR A 40 11.66 13.59 16.87
CA THR A 40 12.79 12.71 16.55
C THR A 40 12.80 12.24 15.09
N PHE A 41 11.72 12.48 14.33
CA PHE A 41 11.62 12.06 12.95
C PHE A 41 11.93 13.21 11.99
N ASP A 42 12.63 12.90 10.92
CA ASP A 42 12.90 13.83 9.83
C ASP A 42 11.76 13.75 8.80
N PHE A 43 11.07 14.88 8.60
CA PHE A 43 10.00 15.05 7.62
C PHE A 43 10.46 15.82 6.37
N SER A 44 11.75 16.13 6.23
CA SER A 44 12.27 16.94 5.11
C SER A 44 12.08 16.29 3.74
N ALA A 45 12.02 14.96 3.69
CA ALA A 45 11.78 14.20 2.47
C ALA A 45 10.28 14.10 2.09
N LEU A 46 9.38 14.62 2.92
CA LEU A 46 7.95 14.60 2.64
C LEU A 46 7.61 15.62 1.55
N ASP A 47 6.78 15.21 0.59
CA ASP A 47 6.29 16.12 -0.45
C ASP A 47 5.61 17.34 0.21
N PRO A 48 6.03 18.59 -0.11
CA PRO A 48 5.41 19.81 0.44
C PRO A 48 3.90 19.93 0.19
N ILE A 49 3.37 19.20 -0.80
CA ILE A 49 1.93 19.16 -1.10
C ILE A 49 1.17 18.34 -0.05
N TYR A 50 1.82 17.40 0.64
CA TYR A 50 1.19 16.63 1.71
C TYR A 50 0.67 17.55 2.84
N PRO A 51 -0.54 17.32 3.38
CA PRO A 51 -1.44 16.18 3.16
C PRO A 51 -2.57 16.45 2.14
N ASP A 52 -2.43 17.43 1.27
CA ASP A 52 -3.49 17.85 0.35
C ASP A 52 -3.86 16.75 -0.66
N LYS A 53 -5.16 16.47 -0.76
CA LYS A 53 -5.75 15.50 -1.69
C LYS A 53 -6.88 16.09 -2.53
N THR A 54 -7.20 17.37 -2.35
CA THR A 54 -8.40 18.00 -2.94
C THR A 54 -8.05 19.08 -3.94
N SER A 55 -6.95 19.81 -3.74
CA SER A 55 -6.54 20.83 -4.71
C SER A 55 -5.97 20.21 -5.99
N PRO A 56 -5.88 20.99 -7.09
CA PRO A 56 -5.16 20.58 -8.29
C PRO A 56 -3.69 20.23 -8.04
N ALA A 57 -3.03 20.87 -7.07
CA ALA A 57 -1.66 20.51 -6.69
C ALA A 57 -1.62 19.12 -6.03
N GLY A 58 -2.62 18.80 -5.21
CA GLY A 58 -2.82 17.48 -4.58
C GLY A 58 -3.34 16.38 -5.49
N ALA A 59 -3.43 16.59 -6.81
CA ALA A 59 -4.03 15.64 -7.75
C ALA A 59 -3.38 14.24 -7.69
N ALA A 60 -2.07 14.18 -7.47
CA ALA A 60 -1.34 12.90 -7.31
C ALA A 60 -1.79 12.09 -6.08
N TYR A 61 -2.43 12.72 -5.10
CA TYR A 61 -2.91 12.11 -3.85
C TYR A 61 -4.41 11.84 -3.81
N GLN A 62 -5.14 12.18 -4.88
CA GLN A 62 -6.57 11.90 -5.03
C GLN A 62 -6.89 10.40 -4.98
N TYR A 63 -8.17 10.09 -4.76
CA TYR A 63 -8.67 8.71 -4.71
C TYR A 63 -9.07 8.16 -6.09
N SER A 64 -8.84 8.92 -7.16
CA SER A 64 -9.08 8.50 -8.54
C SER A 64 -8.17 7.34 -8.95
N GLN A 65 -8.65 6.49 -9.85
CA GLN A 65 -7.99 5.28 -10.33
C GLN A 65 -6.59 5.61 -10.86
N GLY A 66 -6.47 6.67 -11.67
CA GLY A 66 -5.20 7.13 -12.20
C GLY A 66 -4.19 7.47 -11.09
N ALA A 67 -4.61 8.27 -10.10
CA ALA A 67 -3.76 8.68 -8.99
C ALA A 67 -3.36 7.49 -8.09
N VAL A 68 -4.33 6.63 -7.70
CA VAL A 68 -4.04 5.48 -6.84
C VAL A 68 -3.11 4.48 -7.53
N LEU A 69 -3.33 4.18 -8.81
CA LEU A 69 -2.46 3.28 -9.58
C LEU A 69 -1.06 3.87 -9.79
N ALA A 70 -0.96 5.17 -10.04
CA ALA A 70 0.34 5.84 -10.14
C ALA A 70 1.13 5.73 -8.84
N ARG A 71 0.49 5.95 -7.68
CA ARG A 71 1.11 5.75 -6.36
C ARG A 71 1.52 4.31 -6.12
N GLY A 72 0.69 3.34 -6.50
CA GLY A 72 1.03 1.91 -6.39
C GLY A 72 2.28 1.54 -7.21
N ARG A 73 2.36 2.02 -8.46
CA ARG A 73 3.54 1.82 -9.33
C ARG A 73 4.78 2.51 -8.78
N SER A 74 4.66 3.74 -8.30
CA SER A 74 5.78 4.47 -7.69
C SER A 74 6.32 3.71 -6.47
N ALA A 75 5.44 3.27 -5.57
CA ALA A 75 5.84 2.51 -4.39
C ALA A 75 6.57 1.21 -4.75
N LEU A 76 6.10 0.47 -5.77
CA LEU A 76 6.80 -0.74 -6.23
C LEU A 76 8.16 -0.42 -6.87
N ALA A 77 8.26 0.65 -7.65
CA ALA A 77 9.52 1.09 -8.23
C ALA A 77 10.54 1.51 -7.16
N ASP A 78 10.09 2.11 -6.07
CA ASP A 78 10.95 2.49 -4.94
C ASP A 78 11.39 1.26 -4.15
N LEU A 79 10.46 0.33 -3.87
CA LEU A 79 10.77 -0.95 -3.21
C LEU A 79 11.78 -1.77 -4.02
N TYR A 80 11.67 -1.78 -5.35
CA TYR A 80 12.60 -2.50 -6.22
C TYR A 80 14.06 -2.02 -6.09
N LYS A 81 14.27 -0.73 -5.79
CA LYS A 81 15.60 -0.12 -5.69
C LYS A 81 16.21 -0.23 -4.29
N ARG A 82 15.46 -0.77 -3.32
CA ARG A 82 15.91 -0.88 -1.94
C ARG A 82 17.09 -1.85 -1.82
N PRO A 83 18.14 -1.50 -1.04
CA PRO A 83 19.31 -2.36 -0.86
C PRO A 83 19.08 -3.49 0.14
N GLU A 84 18.03 -3.43 0.97
CA GLU A 84 17.73 -4.46 1.95
C GLU A 84 17.32 -5.78 1.29
N ASP A 85 17.64 -6.93 1.90
CA ASP A 85 17.21 -8.24 1.38
C ASP A 85 15.70 -8.46 1.59
N VAL A 86 15.16 -7.93 2.69
CA VAL A 86 13.75 -8.06 3.07
C VAL A 86 13.20 -6.71 3.51
N VAL A 87 12.04 -6.33 2.96
CA VAL A 87 11.32 -5.11 3.34
C VAL A 87 9.93 -5.45 3.85
N VAL A 88 9.55 -4.92 5.01
CA VAL A 88 8.20 -5.04 5.55
C VAL A 88 7.41 -3.76 5.27
N VAL A 89 6.27 -3.90 4.61
CA VAL A 89 5.37 -2.80 4.28
C VAL A 89 4.07 -2.95 5.04
N VAL A 90 3.76 -1.98 5.92
CA VAL A 90 2.49 -1.93 6.64
C VAL A 90 1.59 -0.89 5.97
N SER A 91 0.43 -1.31 5.47
CA SER A 91 -0.49 -0.41 4.76
C SER A 91 -1.95 -0.84 4.89
N HIS A 92 -2.83 -0.20 4.13
CA HIS A 92 -4.26 -0.46 4.12
C HIS A 92 -4.64 -1.52 3.08
N SER A 93 -5.62 -2.35 3.41
CA SER A 93 -6.10 -3.42 2.52
C SER A 93 -6.58 -2.90 1.17
N GLY A 94 -7.27 -1.75 1.14
CA GLY A 94 -7.77 -1.15 -0.09
C GLY A 94 -6.64 -0.84 -1.06
N PHE A 95 -5.66 -0.05 -0.62
CA PHE A 95 -4.51 0.34 -1.45
C PHE A 95 -3.71 -0.88 -1.93
N MET A 96 -3.32 -1.78 -1.03
CA MET A 96 -2.55 -2.97 -1.42
C MET A 96 -3.32 -3.86 -2.39
N ARG A 97 -4.62 -4.06 -2.18
CA ARG A 97 -5.47 -4.90 -3.04
C ARG A 97 -5.67 -4.28 -4.41
N THR A 98 -6.08 -3.01 -4.48
CA THR A 98 -6.54 -2.41 -5.75
C THR A 98 -5.43 -1.75 -6.55
N ALA A 99 -4.27 -1.47 -5.97
CA ALA A 99 -3.22 -0.71 -6.65
C ALA A 99 -1.82 -1.33 -6.63
N VAL A 100 -1.60 -2.38 -5.81
CA VAL A 100 -0.26 -2.96 -5.64
C VAL A 100 -0.22 -4.43 -6.04
N VAL A 101 -0.93 -5.30 -5.32
CA VAL A 101 -0.73 -6.77 -5.41
C VAL A 101 -1.95 -7.59 -5.83
N GLY A 102 -3.14 -7.01 -5.97
CA GLY A 102 -4.32 -7.76 -6.42
C GLY A 102 -4.80 -8.87 -5.45
N ARG A 103 -4.55 -8.70 -4.15
CA ARG A 103 -4.89 -9.68 -3.10
C ARG A 103 -5.66 -9.05 -1.94
N TRP A 104 -6.53 -9.84 -1.33
CA TRP A 104 -7.21 -9.46 -0.10
C TRP A 104 -6.28 -9.58 1.11
N PHE A 105 -6.48 -8.68 2.08
CA PHE A 105 -5.81 -8.67 3.37
C PHE A 105 -6.82 -8.56 4.51
N GLY A 106 -6.89 -9.57 5.36
CA GLY A 106 -7.56 -9.53 6.65
C GLY A 106 -6.79 -8.68 7.67
N ASN A 107 -7.42 -8.33 8.80
CA ASN A 107 -6.76 -7.55 9.86
C ASN A 107 -5.51 -8.27 10.40
N ALA A 108 -4.37 -7.56 10.39
CA ALA A 108 -3.06 -8.09 10.78
C ALA A 108 -2.61 -9.32 9.97
N ASP A 109 -3.20 -9.55 8.78
CA ASP A 109 -2.75 -10.60 7.87
C ASP A 109 -1.62 -10.09 6.98
N TYR A 110 -0.81 -11.02 6.48
CA TYR A 110 0.37 -10.73 5.68
C TYR A 110 0.50 -11.64 4.46
N ARG A 111 1.24 -11.16 3.47
CA ARG A 111 1.59 -11.91 2.25
C ARG A 111 3.02 -11.59 1.84
N VAL A 112 3.71 -12.59 1.31
CA VAL A 112 5.13 -12.49 0.93
C VAL A 112 5.27 -12.56 -0.58
N PHE A 113 6.07 -11.66 -1.13
CA PHE A 113 6.31 -11.56 -2.57
C PHE A 113 7.79 -11.33 -2.86
N ASP A 114 8.28 -11.92 -3.96
CA ASP A 114 9.54 -11.51 -4.55
C ASP A 114 9.29 -10.45 -5.64
N LEU A 115 10.10 -9.40 -5.64
CA LEU A 115 10.09 -8.39 -6.70
C LEU A 115 10.98 -8.82 -7.87
N GLY A 116 10.54 -8.57 -9.10
CA GLY A 116 11.32 -8.85 -10.32
C GLY A 116 11.50 -10.34 -10.55
N GLY A 117 10.39 -11.07 -10.71
CA GLY A 117 10.34 -12.53 -10.86
C GLY A 117 11.59 -13.15 -11.51
N CYS A 118 12.19 -14.12 -10.82
CA CYS A 118 13.19 -15.00 -11.40
C CYS A 118 12.65 -15.54 -12.74
N GLU A 119 13.50 -15.59 -13.77
CA GLU A 119 13.15 -16.18 -15.06
C GLU A 119 12.34 -17.48 -14.84
N GLY A 120 11.09 -17.51 -15.33
CA GLY A 120 10.21 -18.69 -15.24
C GLY A 120 9.06 -18.65 -14.22
N ARG A 121 8.74 -17.52 -13.56
CA ARG A 121 7.50 -17.38 -12.76
C ARG A 121 6.57 -16.30 -13.33
N GLU A 122 5.38 -16.72 -13.77
CA GLU A 122 4.34 -15.83 -14.32
C GLU A 122 3.78 -14.84 -13.27
N GLY A 123 3.64 -13.57 -13.67
CA GLY A 123 2.93 -12.53 -12.94
C GLY A 123 3.10 -11.16 -13.61
N GLU A 124 2.04 -10.66 -14.24
CA GLU A 124 1.99 -9.28 -14.78
C GLU A 124 2.41 -8.28 -13.70
N GLY A 125 3.49 -7.53 -13.95
CA GLY A 125 4.02 -6.52 -13.02
C GLY A 125 5.15 -6.96 -12.09
N GLY A 126 5.69 -8.18 -12.24
CA GLY A 126 6.95 -8.58 -11.61
C GLY A 126 6.85 -8.96 -10.13
N LEU A 127 5.64 -9.15 -9.59
CA LEU A 127 5.42 -9.61 -8.23
C LEU A 127 5.08 -11.10 -8.20
N VAL A 128 5.87 -11.88 -7.46
CA VAL A 128 5.66 -13.32 -7.33
C VAL A 128 5.31 -13.69 -5.89
N GLU A 129 4.05 -14.04 -5.64
CA GLU A 129 3.59 -14.45 -4.31
C GLU A 129 4.14 -15.83 -3.91
N TRP A 130 4.68 -15.92 -2.70
CA TRP A 130 5.13 -17.18 -2.12
C TRP A 130 3.97 -18.14 -1.87
N GLU A 131 4.21 -19.43 -2.11
CA GLU A 131 3.22 -20.49 -1.87
C GLU A 131 2.72 -20.49 -0.43
N LEU A 132 3.60 -20.24 0.54
CA LEU A 132 3.28 -20.21 1.97
C LEU A 132 2.10 -19.29 2.30
N THR A 133 1.98 -18.16 1.61
CA THR A 133 0.92 -17.16 1.85
C THR A 133 -0.15 -17.16 0.75
N ARG A 134 0.00 -18.04 -0.25
CA ARG A 134 -0.96 -18.19 -1.34
C ARG A 134 -2.29 -18.69 -0.79
N GLY A 135 -3.38 -18.06 -1.23
CA GLY A 135 -4.72 -18.32 -0.68
C GLY A 135 -5.09 -17.33 0.43
N ARG A 136 -5.28 -17.82 1.66
CA ARG A 136 -5.87 -17.03 2.76
C ARG A 136 -4.92 -16.11 3.51
N GLY A 137 -3.72 -15.86 2.99
CA GLY A 137 -2.68 -15.08 3.67
C GLY A 137 -1.99 -15.87 4.79
N GLY A 138 -0.88 -15.35 5.30
CA GLY A 138 -0.05 -16.04 6.29
C GLY A 138 -0.74 -16.27 7.65
N MET A 139 -1.74 -15.45 7.99
CA MET A 139 -2.58 -15.63 9.18
C MET A 139 -3.91 -16.35 8.89
N GLY A 140 -4.19 -16.69 7.63
CA GLY A 140 -5.42 -17.37 7.23
C GLY A 140 -6.70 -16.51 7.33
N ARG A 141 -6.58 -15.18 7.36
CA ARG A 141 -7.70 -14.25 7.59
C ARG A 141 -8.19 -13.57 6.32
N SER A 142 -7.50 -13.76 5.21
CA SER A 142 -7.79 -13.14 3.93
C SER A 142 -8.65 -14.01 3.03
N ARG A 143 -9.30 -13.40 2.05
CA ARG A 143 -9.96 -14.13 0.96
C ARG A 143 -8.93 -14.64 -0.03
N GLU A 144 -9.21 -15.79 -0.65
CA GLU A 144 -8.34 -16.42 -1.65
C GLU A 144 -8.45 -15.78 -3.04
N GLU A 145 -9.61 -15.17 -3.31
CA GLU A 145 -9.92 -14.52 -4.58
C GLU A 145 -8.85 -13.48 -4.98
N LYS A 146 -8.53 -13.44 -6.27
CA LYS A 146 -7.71 -12.38 -6.85
C LYS A 146 -8.59 -11.22 -7.29
N VAL A 147 -8.03 -10.01 -7.28
CA VAL A 147 -8.69 -8.81 -7.81
C VAL A 147 -7.82 -8.23 -8.90
N VAL A 148 -8.44 -7.77 -9.99
CA VAL A 148 -7.71 -7.06 -11.05
C VAL A 148 -7.29 -5.71 -10.50
N VAL A 149 -5.99 -5.42 -10.55
CA VAL A 149 -5.45 -4.13 -10.11
C VAL A 149 -6.08 -3.02 -10.95
N GLY A 150 -6.59 -1.98 -10.30
CA GLY A 150 -7.34 -0.89 -10.91
C GLY A 150 -8.86 -1.06 -10.87
N GLU A 151 -9.37 -2.27 -10.67
CA GLU A 151 -10.81 -2.53 -10.68
C GLU A 151 -11.51 -1.86 -9.49
N LYS A 152 -12.71 -1.32 -9.72
CA LYS A 152 -13.59 -0.66 -8.71
C LYS A 152 -12.99 0.59 -8.07
N LEU A 153 -11.95 1.19 -8.66
CA LEU A 153 -11.51 2.54 -8.34
C LEU A 153 -12.30 3.57 -9.18
N PRO A 154 -12.67 4.73 -8.61
CA PRO A 154 -13.36 5.78 -9.38
C PRO A 154 -12.49 6.32 -10.50
N GLU A 155 -13.03 6.58 -11.69
CA GLU A 155 -12.25 7.13 -12.80
C GLU A 155 -11.78 8.57 -12.53
N VAL A 156 -12.57 9.32 -11.75
CA VAL A 156 -12.39 10.74 -11.42
C VAL A 156 -12.46 10.97 -9.92
#